data_AF-A0A0K9YXV7-F1
#
_entry.id   AF-A0A0K9YXV7-F1
#
_cell.length_a   1.000
_cell.length_b   1.000
_cell.length_c   1.000
_cell.angle_alpha   90.00
_cell.angle_beta   90.00
_cell.angle_gamma   90.00
#
_symmetry.space_group_name_H-M   'P 1'
#
loop_
_entity.id
_entity.type
_entity.pdbx_description
1 polymer ?
#
loop_
_entity_poly.entity_id
_entity_poly.type
_entity_poly.pdbx_seq_one_letter_code
_entity_poly.pdbx_strand_id
1 'polypeptide(L)'
;MLSQTQQATESISIASNQLINALTLHKKKPYLPIWGELFHALREIAKFGRQRQENLLVYHVDPSGSLWYRYKEDLFLVDLPDHSITISLSHEQLIDALMKGSFAPSTVHK
;
A
#
# COMPACT_ATOMS: atom_id res chain seq x y z
N MET A 1 21.59 2.15 18.70
CA MET A 1 20.12 2.07 18.49
C MET A 1 19.64 2.70 17.17
N LEU A 2 20.49 3.40 16.38
CA LEU A 2 20.11 3.98 15.08
C LEU A 2 19.89 2.94 13.96
N SER A 3 20.54 1.77 14.04
CA SER A 3 20.52 0.74 12.99
C SER A 3 19.15 0.07 12.80
N GLN A 4 18.38 -0.10 13.88
CA GLN A 4 17.07 -0.78 13.82
C GLN A 4 15.99 0.09 13.17
N THR A 5 16.03 1.41 13.40
CA THR A 5 15.09 2.36 12.77
C THR A 5 15.35 2.46 11.27
N GLN A 6 16.61 2.48 10.84
CA GLN A 6 17.01 2.50 9.43
C GLN A 6 16.58 1.22 8.69
N GLN A 7 16.92 0.04 9.22
CA GLN A 7 16.58 -1.25 8.60
C GLN A 7 15.07 -1.47 8.41
N ALA A 8 14.26 -1.02 9.35
CA ALA A 8 12.81 -1.22 9.23
C ALA A 8 12.11 -0.13 8.40
N THR A 9 12.69 1.07 8.24
CA THR A 9 12.24 2.03 7.19
C THR A 9 12.57 1.51 5.79
N GLU A 10 13.74 0.88 5.61
CA GLU A 10 14.10 0.18 4.38
C GLU A 10 13.16 -1.01 4.11
N SER A 11 12.74 -1.74 5.14
CA SER A 11 11.85 -2.89 4.95
C SER A 11 10.44 -2.49 4.50
N ILE A 12 9.90 -1.40 5.06
CA ILE A 12 8.60 -0.85 4.64
C ILE A 12 8.68 -0.31 3.21
N SER A 13 9.79 0.37 2.86
CA SER A 13 9.98 0.88 1.50
C SER A 13 10.09 -0.27 0.48
N ILE A 14 10.74 -1.38 0.84
CA ILE A 14 10.80 -2.59 0.00
C ILE A 14 9.39 -3.15 -0.25
N ALA A 15 8.59 -3.36 0.81
CA ALA A 15 7.24 -3.92 0.65
C ALA A 15 6.31 -3.00 -0.16
N SER A 16 6.40 -1.69 0.07
CA SER A 16 5.64 -0.69 -0.69
C SER A 16 6.07 -0.65 -2.17
N ASN A 17 7.36 -0.75 -2.45
CA ASN A 17 7.88 -0.85 -3.82
C ASN A 17 7.45 -2.14 -4.52
N GLN A 18 7.43 -3.27 -3.80
CA GLN A 18 6.91 -4.54 -4.34
C GLN A 18 5.44 -4.40 -4.75
N LEU A 19 4.63 -3.77 -3.90
CA LEU A 19 3.21 -3.49 -4.20
C LEU A 19 3.07 -2.62 -5.46
N ILE A 20 3.78 -1.50 -5.53
CA ILE A 20 3.74 -0.59 -6.68
C ILE A 20 4.19 -1.29 -7.96
N ASN A 21 5.24 -2.11 -7.89
CA ASN A 21 5.75 -2.87 -9.04
C ASN A 21 4.73 -3.90 -9.54
N ALA A 22 4.07 -4.63 -8.64
CA ALA A 22 3.01 -5.57 -9.00
C ALA A 22 1.85 -4.85 -9.70
N LEU A 23 1.38 -3.73 -9.15
CA LEU A 23 0.31 -2.92 -9.75
C LEU A 23 0.70 -2.35 -11.13
N THR A 24 1.95 -1.88 -11.26
CA THR A 24 2.49 -1.38 -12.52
C THR A 24 2.58 -2.49 -13.57
N LEU A 25 3.00 -3.68 -13.16
CA LEU A 25 3.07 -4.85 -14.03
C LEU A 25 1.68 -5.27 -14.51
N HIS A 26 0.69 -5.31 -13.60
CA HIS A 26 -0.69 -5.64 -13.94
C HIS A 26 -1.32 -4.63 -14.88
N LYS A 27 -1.08 -3.33 -14.69
CA LYS A 27 -1.51 -2.28 -15.63
C LYS A 27 -0.96 -2.52 -17.05
N LYS A 28 0.27 -3.02 -17.18
CA LYS A 28 0.89 -3.34 -18.48
C LYS A 28 0.48 -4.70 -19.03
N LYS A 29 0.24 -5.69 -18.16
CA LYS A 29 -0.06 -7.08 -18.49
C LYS A 29 -1.20 -7.59 -17.59
N PRO A 30 -2.47 -7.25 -17.89
CA PRO A 30 -3.61 -7.55 -17.00
C PRO A 30 -3.88 -9.05 -16.81
N TYR A 31 -3.45 -9.86 -17.77
CA TYR A 31 -3.60 -11.31 -17.76
C TYR A 31 -2.61 -12.03 -16.83
N LEU A 32 -1.61 -11.33 -16.28
CA LEU A 32 -0.60 -11.92 -15.43
C LEU A 32 -1.14 -12.04 -13.99
N PRO A 33 -1.09 -13.23 -13.36
CA PRO A 33 -1.49 -13.37 -11.97
C PRO A 33 -0.51 -12.63 -11.09
N ILE A 34 -0.97 -11.59 -10.39
CA ILE A 34 -0.19 -10.83 -9.42
C ILE A 34 -0.74 -10.91 -7.98
N TRP A 35 -1.76 -11.75 -7.77
CA TRP A 35 -2.50 -11.83 -6.51
C TRP A 35 -1.58 -12.15 -5.33
N GLY A 36 -0.68 -13.13 -5.51
CA GLY A 36 0.25 -13.53 -4.45
C GLY A 36 1.18 -12.41 -4.02
N GLU A 37 1.68 -11.63 -4.98
CA GLU A 37 2.55 -10.48 -4.76
C GLU A 37 1.83 -9.37 -4.01
N LEU A 38 0.56 -9.07 -4.39
CA LEU A 38 -0.26 -8.09 -3.67
C LEU A 38 -0.53 -8.52 -2.23
N PHE A 39 -0.98 -9.75 -2.03
CA PHE A 39 -1.24 -10.30 -0.69
C PHE A 39 0.01 -10.26 0.18
N HIS A 40 1.15 -10.71 -0.36
CA HIS A 40 2.41 -10.73 0.35
C HIS A 40 2.86 -9.31 0.74
N ALA A 41 2.86 -8.38 -0.20
CA ALA A 41 3.30 -7.01 0.05
C ALA A 41 2.43 -6.32 1.13
N LEU A 42 1.10 -6.41 1.02
CA LEU A 42 0.18 -5.83 2.00
C LEU A 42 0.29 -6.50 3.38
N ARG A 43 0.55 -7.81 3.41
CA ARG A 43 0.78 -8.54 4.66
C ARG A 43 2.07 -8.07 5.34
N GLU A 44 3.17 -7.91 4.61
CA GLU A 44 4.42 -7.42 5.19
C GLU A 44 4.26 -5.99 5.70
N ILE A 45 3.58 -5.11 4.96
CA ILE A 45 3.25 -3.74 5.43
C ILE A 45 2.46 -3.79 6.74
N ALA A 46 1.41 -4.59 6.81
CA ALA A 46 0.59 -4.70 8.02
C ALA A 46 1.37 -5.29 9.21
N LYS A 47 2.25 -6.26 8.94
CA LYS A 47 3.14 -6.85 9.94
C LYS A 47 4.11 -5.79 10.47
N PHE A 48 4.71 -4.96 9.61
CA PHE A 48 5.58 -3.87 10.06
C PHE A 48 4.82 -2.84 10.90
N GLY A 49 3.62 -2.44 10.48
CA GLY A 49 2.80 -1.49 11.23
C GLY A 49 2.40 -2.03 12.61
N ARG A 50 2.06 -3.32 12.70
CA ARG A 50 1.81 -4.00 13.99
C ARG A 50 3.03 -4.08 14.88
N GLN A 51 4.19 -4.44 14.33
CA GLN A 51 5.44 -4.54 15.08
C GLN A 51 5.87 -3.19 15.65
N ARG A 52 5.63 -2.10 14.91
CA ARG A 52 5.97 -0.74 15.33
C ARG A 52 4.87 -0.03 16.11
N GLN A 53 3.64 -0.55 16.09
CA GLN A 53 2.46 0.12 16.63
C GLN A 53 2.28 1.54 16.05
N GLU A 54 2.48 1.63 14.74
CA GLU A 54 2.48 2.90 13.99
C GLU A 54 1.62 2.79 12.73
N ASN A 55 0.99 3.91 12.39
CA ASN A 55 0.31 4.04 11.11
C ASN A 55 1.37 4.24 10.03
N LEU A 56 1.26 3.51 8.92
CA LEU A 56 2.27 3.54 7.86
C LEU A 56 1.67 4.17 6.61
N LEU A 57 2.34 5.17 6.06
CA LEU A 57 2.07 5.62 4.70
C LEU A 57 2.60 4.56 3.73
N VAL A 58 1.73 4.04 2.87
CA VAL A 58 2.08 3.01 1.88
C VAL A 58 2.53 3.68 0.59
N TYR A 59 1.68 4.53 0.01
CA TYR A 59 2.00 5.35 -1.16
C TYR A 59 0.98 6.49 -1.34
N HIS A 60 1.30 7.45 -2.20
CA HIS A 60 0.36 8.47 -2.66
C HIS A 60 -0.51 7.94 -3.82
N VAL A 61 -1.79 8.29 -3.81
CA VAL A 61 -2.79 7.84 -4.79
C VAL A 61 -2.98 8.93 -5.86
N ASP A 62 -3.06 8.53 -7.13
CA ASP A 62 -3.38 9.42 -8.26
C ASP A 62 -4.90 9.66 -8.35
N PRO A 63 -5.39 10.89 -8.59
CA PRO A 63 -4.65 12.16 -8.78
C PRO A 63 -4.28 12.88 -7.48
N SER A 64 -4.96 12.59 -6.37
CA SER A 64 -4.71 13.20 -5.07
C SER A 64 -5.19 12.27 -3.96
N GLY A 65 -4.29 11.95 -3.04
CA GLY A 65 -4.60 11.13 -1.87
C GLY A 65 -3.43 10.31 -1.37
N SER A 66 -3.74 9.49 -0.37
CA SER A 66 -2.75 8.62 0.27
C SER A 66 -3.38 7.32 0.72
N LEU A 67 -2.67 6.22 0.45
CA LEU A 67 -2.97 4.93 1.03
C LEU A 67 -2.14 4.75 2.31
N TRP A 68 -2.83 4.50 3.41
CA TRP A 68 -2.27 4.26 4.73
C TRP A 68 -2.61 2.85 5.21
N TYR A 69 -1.77 2.30 6.07
CA TYR A 69 -2.10 1.20 6.96
C TYR A 69 -2.31 1.76 8.37
N ARG A 70 -3.41 1.37 9.01
CA ARG A 70 -3.80 1.82 10.36
C ARG A 70 -3.68 0.66 11.33
N TYR A 71 -2.69 0.72 12.22
CA TYR A 71 -2.32 -0.45 13.03
C TYR A 71 -3.36 -0.80 14.12
N LYS A 72 -4.08 0.20 14.66
CA LYS A 72 -5.06 -0.03 15.73
C LYS A 72 -6.28 -0.76 15.20
N GLU A 73 -6.68 -0.42 13.98
CA GLU A 73 -7.84 -0.97 13.31
C GLU A 73 -7.51 -2.22 12.48
N ASP A 74 -6.21 -2.49 12.20
CA ASP A 74 -5.71 -3.52 11.27
C ASP A 74 -6.36 -3.40 9.87
N LEU A 75 -6.58 -2.17 9.42
CA LEU A 75 -7.20 -1.85 8.13
C LEU A 75 -6.29 -0.95 7.30
N PHE A 76 -6.53 -0.96 5.99
CA PHE A 76 -6.02 0.06 5.09
C PHE A 76 -7.00 1.21 5.00
N LEU A 77 -6.46 2.40 4.81
CA LEU A 77 -7.22 3.63 4.72
C LEU A 77 -6.76 4.38 3.49
N VAL A 78 -7.67 4.60 2.56
CA VAL A 78 -7.46 5.52 1.44
C VAL A 78 -8.05 6.86 1.85
N ASP A 79 -7.19 7.87 1.91
CA ASP A 79 -7.60 9.25 2.16
C ASP A 79 -7.58 10.01 0.83
N LEU A 80 -8.75 10.49 0.39
CA LEU A 80 -8.95 11.26 -0.84
C LEU A 80 -9.38 12.69 -0.45
N PRO A 81 -8.43 13.59 -0.16
CA PRO A 81 -8.72 14.91 0.39
C PRO A 81 -9.56 15.78 -0.56
N ASP A 82 -9.32 15.66 -1.87
CA ASP A 82 -10.06 16.39 -2.92
C ASP A 82 -11.58 16.13 -2.89
N HIS A 83 -11.98 14.97 -2.34
CA HIS A 83 -13.37 14.58 -2.21
C HIS A 83 -13.87 14.60 -0.76
N SER A 84 -13.01 14.92 0.21
CA SER A 84 -13.30 14.76 1.65
C SER A 84 -13.80 13.35 1.99
N ILE A 85 -13.28 12.34 1.30
CA ILE A 85 -13.66 10.94 1.44
C ILE A 85 -12.50 10.17 2.05
N THR A 86 -12.79 9.41 3.09
CA THR A 86 -11.86 8.45 3.68
C THR A 86 -12.50 7.06 3.61
N ILE A 87 -11.80 6.09 3.02
CA ILE A 87 -12.32 4.74 2.78
C ILE A 87 -11.46 3.76 3.58
N SER A 88 -12.07 3.05 4.52
CA SER A 88 -11.42 1.95 5.24
C SER A 88 -11.69 0.62 4.56
N LEU A 89 -10.62 -0.14 4.30
CA LEU A 89 -10.65 -1.39 3.55
C LEU A 89 -9.88 -2.45 4.31
N SER A 90 -10.44 -3.65 4.40
CA SER A 90 -9.67 -4.85 4.76
C SER A 90 -8.63 -5.19 3.68
N HIS A 91 -7.69 -6.08 3.99
CA HIS A 91 -6.72 -6.60 3.00
C HIS A 91 -7.40 -7.06 1.71
N GLU A 92 -8.44 -7.89 1.83
CA GLU A 92 -9.14 -8.47 0.66
C GLU A 92 -9.84 -7.40 -0.16
N GLN A 93 -10.56 -6.49 0.50
CA GLN A 93 -11.26 -5.39 -0.18
C GLN A 93 -10.29 -4.45 -0.89
N LEU A 94 -9.14 -4.17 -0.28
CA LEU A 94 -8.11 -3.36 -0.92
C LEU A 94 -7.56 -4.07 -2.16
N ILE A 95 -7.24 -5.36 -2.07
CA ILE A 95 -6.74 -6.12 -3.22
C ILE A 95 -7.75 -6.11 -4.37
N ASP A 96 -9.02 -6.38 -4.08
CA ASP A 96 -10.07 -6.34 -5.10
C ASP A 96 -10.19 -4.95 -5.76
N ALA A 97 -10.10 -3.87 -4.96
CA ALA A 97 -10.13 -2.51 -5.47
C ALA A 97 -8.90 -2.22 -6.37
N LEU A 98 -7.71 -2.63 -5.93
CA LEU A 98 -6.46 -2.45 -6.66
C LEU A 98 -6.45 -3.24 -7.99
N MET A 99 -6.96 -4.48 -7.97
CA MET A 99 -7.12 -5.31 -9.16
C MET A 99 -8.11 -4.72 -10.16
N LYS A 100 -9.10 -3.95 -9.69
CA LYS A 100 -10.02 -3.16 -10.55
C LYS A 100 -9.41 -1.83 -11.02
N GLY A 101 -8.16 -1.53 -10.67
CA GLY A 101 -7.48 -0.29 -11.03
C GLY A 101 -7.86 0.92 -10.16
N SER A 102 -8.58 0.72 -9.06
CA SER A 102 -8.85 1.80 -8.09
C SER A 102 -7.60 2.09 -7.26
N PHE A 103 -7.48 3.31 -6.75
CA PHE A 103 -6.40 3.73 -5.86
C PHE A 103 -4.99 3.50 -6.41
N ALA A 104 -4.84 3.74 -7.72
CA ALA A 104 -3.57 3.58 -8.40
C ALA A 104 -2.49 4.48 -7.76
N PRO A 105 -1.25 3.98 -7.59
CA PRO A 105 -0.18 4.79 -7.06
C PRO A 105 0.11 5.97 -7.99
N SER A 106 0.32 7.16 -7.42
CA SER A 106 0.83 8.32 -8.13
C SER A 106 2.14 7.93 -8.78
N THR A 107 2.18 8.00 -10.12
CA THR A 107 3.46 7.90 -10.81
C THR A 107 4.27 9.11 -10.40
N VAL A 108 5.31 8.92 -9.59
CA VAL A 108 6.39 9.89 -9.52
C VAL A 108 6.94 9.95 -10.94
N HIS A 109 6.47 10.92 -11.73
CA HIS A 109 7.19 11.33 -12.92
C HIS A 109 8.58 11.72 -12.43
N LYS A 110 9.57 10.97 -12.90
CA LYS A 110 11.00 11.19 -12.67
C LYS A 110 11.38 12.67 -12.68
#